data_AF-A0A6N7H885-F1
#
_entry.id   AF-A0A6N7H885-F1
#
_cell.length_a   1.000
_cell.length_b   1.000
_cell.length_c   1.000
_cell.angle_alpha   90.00
_cell.angle_beta   90.00
_cell.angle_gamma   90.00
#
_symmetry.space_group_name_H-M   'P 1'
#
loop_
_entity.id
_entity.type
_entity.pdbx_description
1 polymer ?
#
loop_
_entity_poly.entity_id
_entity_poly.type
_entity_poly.pdbx_seq_one_letter_code
_entity_poly.pdbx_strand_id
1 'polypeptide(L)'
;MTERRTTWVPAGRCSLVAADVVGFGRQRKNLQVQIYLRDSLHTLIENAFVKSEVDFRQCYSEDRGDGLVVAVPPDIPTAQLIHPFVEYVRAGLRLHNMEDYSKGSVGDAPTI
;
A
#
# COMPACT_ATOMS: atom_id res chain seq x y z
N MET A 1 5.12 -6.45 15.69
CA MET A 1 3.86 -5.71 15.47
C MET A 1 3.89 -4.51 16.42
N THR A 2 4.50 -3.41 15.99
CA THR A 2 4.67 -2.20 16.81
C THR A 2 3.49 -1.30 16.55
N GLU A 3 2.72 -1.01 17.60
CA GLU A 3 1.60 -0.07 17.59
C GLU A 3 2.14 1.33 17.30
N ARG A 4 2.12 1.73 16.02
CA ARG A 4 2.60 3.05 15.59
C ARG A 4 1.52 4.09 15.86
N ARG A 5 1.60 4.75 17.02
CA ARG A 5 0.69 5.85 17.38
C ARG A 5 1.01 7.10 16.55
N THR A 6 0.11 7.43 15.64
CA THR A 6 0.06 8.74 14.97
C THR A 6 -0.49 9.74 16.00
N THR A 7 0.07 10.95 16.07
CA THR A 7 -0.42 11.97 17.01
C THR A 7 -1.65 12.70 16.50
N TRP A 8 -1.95 12.57 15.20
CA TRP A 8 -3.09 13.18 14.54
C TRP A 8 -4.21 12.16 14.30
N VAL A 9 -5.43 12.58 14.60
CA VAL A 9 -6.69 11.87 14.30
C VAL A 9 -7.47 12.72 13.30
N PRO A 10 -8.05 12.15 12.24
CA PRO A 10 -8.77 12.92 11.22
C PRO A 10 -9.95 13.69 11.83
N ALA A 11 -9.91 15.01 11.71
CA ALA A 11 -10.98 15.91 12.08
C ALA A 11 -11.12 17.01 11.02
N GLY A 12 -12.30 17.12 10.40
CA GLY A 12 -12.54 18.07 9.32
C GLY A 12 -11.95 17.63 7.96
N ARG A 13 -11.52 18.59 7.15
CA ARG A 13 -11.02 18.32 5.78
C ARG A 13 -9.69 17.58 5.82
N CYS A 14 -9.62 16.47 5.09
CA CYS A 14 -8.39 15.71 4.86
C CYS A 14 -8.44 15.06 3.47
N SER A 15 -7.31 14.56 2.99
CA SER A 15 -7.28 13.70 1.80
C SER A 15 -7.28 12.24 2.24
N LEU A 16 -7.89 11.36 1.47
CA LEU A 16 -7.93 9.92 1.76
C LEU A 16 -7.26 9.14 0.63
N VAL A 17 -6.38 8.22 1.01
CA VAL A 17 -5.85 7.18 0.13
C VAL A 17 -6.39 5.85 0.64
N ALA A 18 -7.11 5.13 -0.22
CA ALA A 18 -7.59 3.79 0.06
C ALA A 18 -7.01 2.84 -0.99
N ALA A 19 -6.39 1.76 -0.54
CA ALA A 19 -5.80 0.73 -1.39
C ALA A 19 -6.28 -0.65 -0.94
N ASP A 20 -6.45 -1.57 -1.88
CA ASP A 20 -6.99 -2.91 -1.64
C ASP A 20 -6.30 -3.93 -2.56
N VAL A 21 -6.08 -5.15 -2.06
CA VAL A 21 -5.57 -6.27 -2.86
C VAL A 21 -6.71 -7.01 -3.53
N VAL A 22 -6.84 -6.82 -4.84
CA VAL A 22 -7.86 -7.50 -5.64
C VAL A 22 -7.73 -9.03 -5.51
N GLY A 23 -8.85 -9.67 -5.14
CA GLY A 23 -8.92 -11.13 -5.07
C GLY A 23 -8.25 -11.75 -3.84
N PHE A 24 -7.92 -10.96 -2.80
CA PHE A 24 -7.33 -11.44 -1.56
C PHE A 24 -8.08 -12.63 -0.93
N GLY A 25 -9.42 -12.57 -0.98
CA GLY A 25 -10.30 -13.63 -0.50
C GLY A 25 -10.15 -14.97 -1.24
N ARG A 26 -9.54 -15.03 -2.42
CA ARG A 26 -9.27 -16.31 -3.11
C ARG A 26 -8.18 -17.13 -2.42
N GLN A 27 -7.30 -16.47 -1.66
CA GLN A 27 -6.17 -17.09 -0.97
C GLN A 27 -6.51 -17.56 0.45
N ARG A 28 -7.79 -17.69 0.82
CA ARG A 28 -8.22 -18.06 2.20
C ARG A 28 -7.59 -19.34 2.73
N LYS A 29 -7.26 -20.28 1.85
CA LYS A 29 -6.62 -21.56 2.23
C LYS A 29 -5.10 -21.44 2.43
N ASN A 30 -4.50 -20.30 2.09
CA ASN A 30 -3.08 -20.05 2.18
C ASN A 30 -2.80 -18.76 2.97
N LEU A 31 -2.84 -18.89 4.30
CA LEU A 31 -2.60 -17.79 5.23
C LEU A 31 -1.24 -17.09 5.00
N GLN A 32 -0.21 -17.82 4.60
CA GLN A 32 1.11 -17.25 4.32
C GLN A 32 1.07 -16.28 3.14
N VAL A 33 0.33 -16.64 2.08
CA VAL A 33 0.11 -15.74 0.94
C VAL A 33 -0.67 -14.51 1.35
N GLN A 34 -1.68 -14.65 2.22
CA GLN A 34 -2.44 -13.49 2.73
C GLN A 34 -1.56 -12.55 3.56
N ILE A 35 -0.72 -13.08 4.44
CA ILE A 35 0.23 -12.29 5.22
C ILE A 35 1.21 -11.56 4.28
N TYR A 36 1.74 -12.27 3.29
CA TYR A 36 2.66 -11.70 2.30
C TYR A 36 2.03 -10.55 1.50
N LEU A 37 0.80 -10.74 1.00
CA LEU A 37 0.11 -9.72 0.21
C LEU A 37 -0.22 -8.47 1.05
N ARG A 38 -0.64 -8.65 2.30
CA ARG A 38 -0.87 -7.55 3.25
C ARG A 38 0.41 -6.77 3.52
N ASP A 39 1.50 -7.47 3.85
CA ASP A 39 2.80 -6.83 4.13
C ASP A 39 3.34 -6.08 2.90
N SER A 40 3.17 -6.67 1.71
CA SER A 40 3.56 -6.07 0.44
C SER A 40 2.76 -4.81 0.13
N LEU A 41 1.43 -4.82 0.34
CA LEU A 41 0.58 -3.64 0.18
C LEU A 41 1.04 -2.52 1.10
N HIS A 42 1.19 -2.81 2.40
CA HIS A 42 1.60 -1.82 3.39
C HIS A 42 2.96 -1.21 3.05
N THR A 43 3.95 -2.06 2.76
CA THR A 43 5.30 -1.63 2.41
C THR A 43 5.33 -0.77 1.14
N LEU A 44 4.57 -1.16 0.11
CA LEU A 44 4.49 -0.42 -1.14
C LEU A 44 3.90 0.98 -0.93
N ILE A 45 2.78 1.08 -0.20
CA ILE A 45 2.12 2.35 0.07
C ILE A 45 3.00 3.25 0.94
N GLU A 46 3.57 2.74 2.05
CA GLU A 46 4.48 3.51 2.92
C GLU A 46 5.68 4.05 2.13
N ASN A 47 6.29 3.21 1.29
CA ASN A 47 7.41 3.64 0.44
C ASN A 47 7.00 4.71 -0.59
N ALA A 48 5.80 4.62 -1.16
CA ALA A 48 5.30 5.62 -2.09
C ALA A 48 5.05 6.98 -1.40
N PHE A 49 4.53 6.98 -0.17
CA PHE A 49 4.41 8.19 0.64
C PHE A 49 5.77 8.83 0.90
N VAL A 50 6.74 8.04 1.41
CA VAL A 50 8.09 8.53 1.72
C VAL A 50 8.78 9.11 0.47
N LYS A 51 8.70 8.41 -0.67
CA LYS A 51 9.28 8.89 -1.95
C LYS A 51 8.58 10.14 -2.48
N SER A 52 7.34 10.39 -2.07
CA SER A 52 6.58 11.60 -2.43
C SER A 52 6.78 12.75 -1.47
N GLU A 53 7.78 12.66 -0.59
CA GLU A 53 8.09 13.66 0.44
C GLU A 53 6.94 13.87 1.44
N VAL A 54 6.08 12.86 1.61
CA VAL A 54 5.02 12.85 2.62
C VAL A 54 5.47 11.99 3.80
N ASP A 55 5.57 12.59 4.98
CA ASP A 55 5.85 11.84 6.20
C ASP A 55 4.65 10.98 6.59
N PHE A 56 4.73 9.69 6.28
CA PHE A 56 3.70 8.71 6.62
C PHE A 56 3.35 8.69 8.11
N ARG A 57 4.27 9.09 9.00
CA ARG A 57 4.04 9.12 10.46
C ARG A 57 3.11 10.26 10.90
N GLN A 58 2.97 11.30 10.08
CA GLN A 58 2.02 12.38 10.30
C GLN A 58 0.61 12.01 9.82
N CYS A 59 0.50 11.00 8.96
CA CYS A 59 -0.77 10.50 8.45
C CYS A 59 -1.42 9.55 9.47
N TYR A 60 -2.75 9.54 9.53
CA TYR A 60 -3.48 8.49 10.23
C TYR A 60 -3.62 7.28 9.30
N SER A 61 -3.32 6.08 9.78
CA SER A 61 -3.47 4.84 8.99
C SER A 61 -4.34 3.83 9.72
N GLU A 62 -5.22 3.20 8.96
CA GLU A 62 -6.10 2.14 9.43
C GLU A 62 -5.91 0.90 8.54
N ASP A 63 -5.56 -0.20 9.18
CA ASP A 63 -5.43 -1.50 8.55
C ASP A 63 -6.80 -2.19 8.48
N ARG A 64 -7.18 -2.63 7.28
CA ARG A 64 -8.48 -3.26 7.01
C ARG A 64 -8.33 -4.76 6.70
N GLY A 65 -7.16 -5.34 6.94
CA GLY A 65 -6.83 -6.73 6.64
C GLY A 65 -6.19 -6.86 5.26
N ASP A 66 -6.97 -6.75 4.19
CA ASP A 66 -6.53 -6.80 2.79
C ASP A 66 -6.44 -5.43 2.12
N GLY A 67 -6.93 -4.41 2.82
CA GLY A 67 -6.81 -3.02 2.42
C GLY A 67 -6.12 -2.15 3.47
N LEU A 68 -5.71 -0.98 3.02
CA LEU A 68 -5.09 0.07 3.81
C LEU A 68 -5.80 1.39 3.52
N VAL A 69 -6.25 2.06 4.58
CA VAL A 69 -6.79 3.42 4.49
C VAL A 69 -5.84 4.36 5.19
N VAL A 70 -5.46 5.44 4.50
CA VAL A 70 -4.57 6.48 5.01
C VAL A 70 -5.29 7.81 4.89
N ALA A 71 -5.51 8.47 6.02
CA ALA A 71 -5.97 9.84 6.07
C ALA A 71 -4.77 10.78 6.19
N VAL A 72 -4.71 11.72 5.25
CA VAL A 72 -3.60 12.66 5.08
C VAL A 72 -4.03 14.03 5.57
N PRO A 73 -3.31 14.62 6.54
CA PRO A 73 -3.55 15.96 7.06
C PRO A 73 -3.74 17.05 5.96
N PRO A 74 -4.57 18.07 6.21
CA PRO A 74 -4.90 19.09 5.21
C PRO A 74 -3.76 20.06 4.85
N ASP A 75 -2.68 20.09 5.63
CA ASP A 75 -1.44 20.83 5.39
C ASP A 75 -0.56 20.17 4.32
N ILE A 76 -0.77 18.87 4.05
CA ILE A 76 -0.14 18.18 2.94
C ILE A 76 -0.97 18.43 1.66
N PRO A 77 -0.38 19.02 0.61
CA PRO A 77 -1.10 19.28 -0.63
C PRO A 77 -1.58 17.98 -1.27
N THR A 78 -2.88 17.88 -1.58
CA THR A 78 -3.46 16.74 -2.30
C THR A 78 -2.74 16.49 -3.64
N ALA A 79 -2.15 17.53 -4.25
CA ALA A 79 -1.34 17.39 -5.46
C ALA A 79 -0.21 16.37 -5.32
N GLN A 80 0.44 16.25 -4.15
CA GLN A 80 1.49 15.26 -3.89
C GLN A 80 0.97 13.82 -3.96
N LEU A 81 -0.30 13.61 -3.59
CA LEU A 81 -0.98 12.32 -3.67
C LEU A 81 -1.40 11.94 -5.11
N ILE A 82 -1.43 12.91 -6.02
CA ILE A 82 -1.63 12.66 -7.45
C ILE A 82 -0.26 12.46 -8.11
N HIS A 83 0.65 13.41 -7.92
CA HIS A 83 2.02 13.35 -8.39
C HIS A 83 2.97 13.91 -7.32
N PRO A 84 3.99 13.14 -6.88
CA PRO A 84 4.50 11.93 -7.52
C PRO A 84 3.96 10.60 -6.97
N PHE A 85 3.06 10.60 -5.99
CA PHE A 85 2.62 9.38 -5.30
C PHE A 85 2.11 8.26 -6.21
N VAL A 86 1.18 8.55 -7.12
CA VAL A 86 0.62 7.52 -8.03
C VAL A 86 1.71 6.90 -8.91
N GLU A 87 2.72 7.68 -9.30
CA GLU A 87 3.85 7.19 -10.10
C GLU A 87 4.73 6.23 -9.30
N TYR A 88 4.98 6.52 -8.03
CA TYR A 88 5.73 5.61 -7.16
C TYR A 88 4.96 4.34 -6.81
N VAL A 89 3.64 4.42 -6.61
CA VAL A 89 2.77 3.24 -6.45
C VAL A 89 2.87 2.36 -7.70
N ARG A 90 2.72 2.96 -8.90
CA ARG A 90 2.80 2.24 -10.17
C ARG A 90 4.17 1.57 -10.36
N ALA A 91 5.25 2.28 -10.07
CA ALA A 91 6.60 1.74 -10.17
C ALA A 91 6.83 0.58 -9.17
N GLY A 92 6.37 0.75 -7.93
CA GLY A 92 6.44 -0.28 -6.89
C GLY A 92 5.69 -1.55 -7.27
N LEU A 93 4.47 -1.43 -7.81
CA LEU A 93 3.67 -2.57 -8.28
C LEU A 93 4.38 -3.35 -9.39
N ARG A 94 5.02 -2.64 -10.34
CA ARG A 94 5.79 -3.30 -11.41
C ARG A 94 6.97 -4.09 -10.86
N LEU A 95 7.73 -3.50 -9.93
CA LEU A 95 8.88 -4.17 -9.32
C LEU A 95 8.44 -5.40 -8.52
N HIS A 96 7.40 -5.27 -7.69
CA HIS A 96 6.83 -6.39 -6.94
C HIS A 96 6.42 -7.55 -7.84
N ASN A 97 5.68 -7.25 -8.92
CA ASN A 97 5.25 -8.28 -9.86
C ASN A 97 6.45 -8.94 -10.58
N MET A 98 7.51 -8.18 -10.90
CA MET A 98 8.73 -8.74 -11.50
C MET A 98 9.49 -9.67 -10.54
N GLU A 99 9.56 -9.31 -9.26
CA GLU A 99 10.19 -10.15 -8.22
C GLU A 99 9.42 -11.46 -8.04
N ASP A 100 8.08 -11.42 -8.08
CA ASP A 100 7.25 -12.62 -8.07
C ASP A 100 7.52 -13.53 -9.27
N TYR A 101 7.68 -12.97 -10.48
CA TYR A 101 8.09 -13.75 -11.65
C TYR A 101 9.47 -14.40 -11.47
N SER A 102 10.41 -13.72 -10.80
CA SER A 102 11.76 -14.27 -10.55
C SER A 102 11.78 -15.38 -9.49
N LYS A 103 10.80 -15.41 -8.58
CA LYS A 103 10.65 -16.46 -7.55
C LYS A 103 9.75 -17.61 -8.01
N GLY A 104 8.95 -17.40 -9.04
CA GLY A 104 7.95 -18.34 -9.57
C GLY A 104 8.41 -19.23 -10.73
N SER A 105 9.70 -19.33 -11.07
CA SER A 105 10.18 -20.16 -12.19
C SER A 105 10.23 -21.67 -11.88
N VAL A 106 9.14 -22.22 -11.35
CA VAL A 106 8.68 -23.60 -11.56
C VAL A 106 7.16 -23.55 -11.71
N GLY A 107 6.67 -23.58 -12.96
CA GLY A 107 5.29 -23.90 -13.30
C GLY A 107 4.44 -22.75 -13.87
N ASP A 108 4.15 -22.87 -15.16
CA ASP A 108 3.11 -22.18 -15.94
C ASP A 108 3.35 -20.72 -16.38
N ALA A 109 3.80 -20.60 -17.63
CA ALA A 109 3.70 -19.39 -18.43
C ALA A 109 2.22 -19.06 -18.71
N PRO A 110 1.84 -17.77 -18.74
CA PRO A 110 0.49 -17.37 -19.12
C PRO A 110 0.30 -17.48 -20.64
N THR A 111 -0.73 -18.22 -21.04
CA THR A 111 -1.26 -18.19 -22.40
C THR A 111 -1.93 -16.84 -22.63
N ILE A 112 -1.44 -16.09 -23.63
CA ILE A 112 -2.07 -14.88 -24.19
C ILE A 112 -3.38 -15.27 -24.88
#